data_AF-A0A2V2DQT9-F1
#
_entry.id   AF-A0A2V2DQT9-F1
#
_cell.length_a   1.000
_cell.length_b   1.000
_cell.length_c   1.000
_cell.angle_alpha   90.00
_cell.angle_beta   90.00
_cell.angle_gamma   90.00
#
_symmetry.space_group_name_H-M   'P 1'
#
loop_
_entity.id
_entity.type
_entity.pdbx_description
1 polymer ?
#
loop_
_entity_poly.entity_id
_entity_poly.type
_entity_poly.pdbx_seq_one_letter_code
_entity_poly.pdbx_strand_id
1 'polypeptide(L)'
;MSRIPELFGSMVFNDTVMKERLPKETYKALQKTISEGKDLDISVANVVATAMRDWAVSNGATHYTHWFQPMTGVTAEKHDSFISPTGGGNIIMEFSGKELIKGEPDASSFPSGGLRATFEARGYTSWDPTSYAFIKENTLCIPTAFCSYSGEALDKKT
;
A
#
# COMPACT_ATOMS: atom_id res chain seq x y z
N MET A 1 -7.63 26.75 -15.98
CA MET A 1 -6.38 26.33 -15.31
C MET A 1 -6.70 26.15 -13.84
N SER A 2 -6.44 24.96 -13.30
CA SER A 2 -6.57 24.71 -11.86
C SER A 2 -5.57 25.56 -11.10
N ARG A 3 -5.95 26.08 -9.93
CA ARG A 3 -5.06 26.92 -9.09
C ARG A 3 -4.10 26.03 -8.31
N ILE A 4 -2.90 26.54 -7.98
CA ILE A 4 -1.89 25.78 -7.20
C ILE A 4 -2.48 25.14 -5.92
N PRO A 5 -3.32 25.83 -5.13
CA PRO A 5 -3.93 25.21 -3.94
C PRO A 5 -4.85 24.02 -4.24
N GLU A 6 -5.47 23.98 -5.44
CA GLU A 6 -6.34 22.87 -5.87
C GLU A 6 -5.53 21.67 -6.38
N LEU A 7 -4.32 21.92 -6.88
CA LEU A 7 -3.41 20.88 -7.37
C LEU A 7 -2.62 20.23 -6.22
N PHE A 8 -2.24 21.00 -5.21
CA PHE A 8 -1.47 20.51 -4.08
C PHE A 8 -2.22 19.39 -3.33
N GLY A 9 -1.59 18.22 -3.21
CA GLY A 9 -2.18 17.07 -2.50
C GLY A 9 -3.38 16.42 -3.20
N SER A 10 -3.73 16.85 -4.43
CA SER A 10 -4.85 16.28 -5.20
C SER A 10 -4.69 14.80 -5.54
N MET A 11 -3.44 14.34 -5.67
CA MET A 11 -3.07 12.95 -5.95
C MET A 11 -2.68 12.18 -4.69
N VAL A 12 -3.20 12.57 -3.53
CA VAL A 12 -2.92 11.93 -2.23
C VAL A 12 -4.21 11.48 -1.57
N PHE A 13 -4.26 10.23 -1.12
CA PHE A 13 -5.36 9.65 -0.35
C PHE A 13 -5.28 10.14 1.12
N ASN A 14 -5.41 11.45 1.28
CA ASN A 14 -5.23 12.16 2.54
C ASN A 14 -6.47 12.05 3.45
N ASP A 15 -6.40 12.67 4.63
CA ASP A 15 -7.50 12.70 5.60
C ASP A 15 -8.84 13.17 5.01
N THR A 16 -8.82 14.21 4.17
CA THR A 16 -10.04 14.74 3.56
C THR A 16 -10.68 13.72 2.62
N VAL A 17 -9.87 13.09 1.77
CA VAL A 17 -10.34 12.03 0.86
C VAL A 17 -10.84 10.82 1.64
N MET A 18 -10.12 10.41 2.69
CA MET A 18 -10.52 9.30 3.55
C MET A 18 -11.86 9.58 4.24
N LYS A 19 -12.05 10.80 4.76
CA LYS A 19 -13.29 11.21 5.42
C LYS A 19 -14.49 11.28 4.47
N GLU A 20 -14.25 11.63 3.20
CA GLU A 20 -15.29 11.66 2.17
C GLU A 20 -15.67 10.26 1.68
N ARG A 21 -14.70 9.36 1.52
CA ARG A 21 -14.91 8.07 0.87
C ARG A 21 -15.15 6.90 1.81
N LEU A 22 -14.68 6.96 3.05
CA LEU A 22 -14.85 5.88 4.02
C LEU A 22 -16.16 6.02 4.79
N PRO A 23 -16.82 4.90 5.13
CA PRO A 23 -17.89 4.91 6.12
C PRO A 23 -17.40 5.55 7.42
N LYS A 24 -18.28 6.33 8.07
CA LYS A 24 -17.96 7.09 9.30
C LYS A 24 -17.28 6.24 10.38
N GLU A 25 -17.76 5.02 10.59
CA GLU A 25 -17.21 4.12 11.60
C GLU A 25 -15.85 3.54 11.19
N THR A 26 -15.64 3.22 9.91
CA THR A 26 -14.33 2.80 9.38
C THR A 26 -13.30 3.92 9.48
N TYR A 27 -13.67 5.16 9.13
CA TYR A 27 -12.78 6.32 9.26
C TYR A 27 -12.36 6.53 10.72
N LYS A 28 -13.30 6.51 11.67
CA LYS A 28 -12.98 6.62 13.10
C LYS A 28 -12.09 5.48 13.59
N ALA A 29 -12.37 4.25 13.17
CA ALA A 29 -11.57 3.09 13.54
C ALA A 29 -10.13 3.22 13.03
N LEU A 30 -9.96 3.62 11.77
CA LEU A 30 -8.65 3.88 11.17
C LEU A 30 -7.88 4.98 11.92
N GLN A 31 -8.51 6.12 12.20
CA GLN A 31 -7.90 7.22 12.96
C GLN A 31 -7.48 6.77 14.38
N LYS A 32 -8.32 5.96 15.03
CA LYS A 32 -8.00 5.39 16.34
C LYS A 32 -6.78 4.47 16.25
N THR A 33 -6.74 3.56 15.28
CA THR A 33 -5.59 2.68 15.01
C THR A 33 -4.30 3.48 14.82
N ILE A 34 -4.34 4.55 14.02
CA ILE A 34 -3.20 5.46 13.80
C ILE A 34 -2.77 6.13 15.11
N SER A 35 -3.71 6.69 15.87
CA SER A 35 -3.42 7.43 17.10
C SER A 35 -2.89 6.54 18.24
N GLU A 36 -3.33 5.28 18.29
CA GLU A 36 -2.96 4.33 19.34
C GLU A 36 -1.78 3.45 18.95
N GLY A 37 -1.28 3.54 17.70
CA GLY A 37 -0.20 2.70 17.18
C GLY A 37 -0.54 1.20 17.18
N LYS A 38 -1.82 0.87 16.95
CA LYS A 38 -2.31 -0.53 16.95
C LYS A 38 -2.25 -1.13 15.56
N ASP A 39 -2.38 -2.46 15.51
CA ASP A 39 -2.56 -3.18 14.25
C ASP A 39 -3.90 -2.81 13.59
N LEU A 40 -3.88 -2.74 12.26
CA LEU A 40 -5.07 -2.48 11.47
C LEU A 40 -5.94 -3.75 11.38
N ASP A 41 -7.18 -3.64 11.84
CA ASP A 41 -8.15 -4.74 11.76
C ASP A 41 -8.47 -5.07 10.29
N ILE A 42 -8.55 -6.37 9.95
CA ILE A 42 -8.76 -6.83 8.58
C ILE A 42 -10.09 -6.36 7.97
N SER A 43 -11.14 -6.19 8.79
CA SER A 43 -12.43 -5.68 8.31
C SER A 43 -12.32 -4.21 7.93
N VAL A 44 -11.59 -3.42 8.74
CA VAL A 44 -11.28 -2.00 8.44
C VAL A 44 -10.41 -1.91 7.20
N ALA A 45 -9.35 -2.73 7.12
CA ALA A 45 -8.41 -2.76 6.01
C ALA A 45 -9.10 -3.09 4.68
N ASN A 46 -10.04 -4.04 4.65
CA ASN A 46 -10.77 -4.38 3.42
C ASN A 46 -11.62 -3.22 2.90
N VAL A 47 -12.28 -2.48 3.80
CA VAL A 47 -13.05 -1.29 3.41
C VAL A 47 -12.13 -0.19 2.91
N VAL A 48 -11.00 0.05 3.60
CA VAL A 48 -10.00 1.04 3.20
C VAL A 48 -9.39 0.68 1.85
N ALA A 49 -9.00 -0.57 1.62
CA ALA A 49 -8.45 -1.05 0.35
C ALA A 49 -9.44 -0.80 -0.79
N THR A 50 -10.71 -1.18 -0.61
CA THR A 50 -11.76 -0.95 -1.61
C THR A 50 -11.88 0.54 -1.96
N ALA A 51 -11.99 1.41 -0.95
CA ALA A 51 -12.10 2.85 -1.16
C ALA A 51 -10.84 3.47 -1.80
N MET A 52 -9.65 2.97 -1.43
CA MET A 52 -8.36 3.41 -1.96
C MET A 52 -8.20 3.02 -3.42
N ARG A 53 -8.58 1.78 -3.79
CA ARG A 53 -8.62 1.32 -5.18
C ARG A 53 -9.58 2.17 -6.00
N ASP A 54 -10.81 2.35 -5.54
CA ASP A 54 -11.83 3.10 -6.29
C ASP A 54 -11.43 4.57 -6.48
N TRP A 55 -10.79 5.16 -5.47
CA TRP A 55 -10.18 6.48 -5.60
C TRP A 55 -9.04 6.49 -6.62
N ALA A 56 -8.12 5.52 -6.56
CA ALA A 56 -6.97 5.44 -7.46
C ALA A 56 -7.41 5.26 -8.92
N VAL A 57 -8.33 4.33 -9.17
CA VAL A 57 -8.91 4.09 -10.49
C VAL A 57 -9.67 5.31 -10.99
N SER A 58 -10.40 6.03 -10.12
CA SER A 58 -11.08 7.28 -10.52
C SER A 58 -10.12 8.40 -10.94
N ASN A 59 -8.86 8.32 -10.52
CA ASN A 59 -7.77 9.22 -10.93
C ASN A 59 -6.92 8.64 -12.07
N GLY A 60 -7.35 7.52 -12.68
CA GLY A 60 -6.69 6.90 -13.82
C GLY A 60 -5.55 5.93 -13.47
N ALA A 61 -5.41 5.53 -12.20
CA ALA A 61 -4.43 4.52 -11.82
C ALA A 61 -4.84 3.12 -12.31
N THR A 62 -3.87 2.36 -12.79
CA THR A 62 -4.04 0.99 -13.31
C THR A 62 -3.31 -0.06 -12.49
N HIS A 63 -2.29 0.38 -11.74
CA HIS A 63 -1.44 -0.45 -10.91
C HIS A 63 -1.38 0.10 -9.48
N TYR A 64 -0.88 -0.72 -8.57
CA TYR A 64 -0.43 -0.31 -7.25
C TYR A 64 0.96 -0.85 -6.95
N THR A 65 1.63 -0.26 -5.97
CA THR A 65 2.94 -0.72 -5.50
C THR A 65 3.10 -0.45 -4.01
N HIS A 66 3.69 -1.39 -3.29
CA HIS A 66 4.21 -1.15 -1.95
C HIS A 66 5.52 -0.37 -2.07
N TRP A 67 5.47 0.89 -1.69
CA TRP A 67 6.56 1.84 -1.85
C TRP A 67 7.39 1.90 -0.57
N PHE A 68 8.63 1.44 -0.64
CA PHE A 68 9.56 1.45 0.49
C PHE A 68 11.00 1.73 0.04
N GLN A 69 11.82 2.25 0.97
CA GLN A 69 13.23 2.56 0.72
C GLN A 69 14.13 1.58 1.50
N PRO A 70 14.67 0.54 0.84
CA PRO A 70 15.58 -0.40 1.49
C PRO A 70 16.89 0.29 1.89
N MET A 71 17.59 -0.29 2.88
CA MET A 71 18.86 0.23 3.38
C MET A 71 19.98 0.31 2.32
N THR A 72 19.81 -0.36 1.18
CA THR A 72 20.72 -0.31 0.01
C THR A 72 20.68 1.02 -0.76
N GLY A 73 19.75 1.92 -0.45
CA GLY A 73 19.73 3.30 -0.95
C GLY A 73 18.97 3.52 -2.25
N VAL A 74 18.45 2.47 -2.90
CA VAL A 74 17.61 2.56 -4.10
C VAL A 74 16.19 2.15 -3.74
N THR A 75 15.19 2.98 -4.07
CA THR A 75 13.77 2.65 -3.84
C THR A 75 13.41 1.36 -4.58
N ALA A 76 12.76 0.44 -3.88
CA ALA A 76 12.21 -0.77 -4.47
C ALA A 76 10.71 -0.56 -4.71
N GLU A 77 10.26 -0.81 -5.94
CA GLU A 77 8.86 -0.74 -6.33
C GLU A 77 8.55 -1.99 -7.15
N LYS A 78 7.54 -2.76 -6.73
CA LYS A 78 6.91 -3.81 -7.54
C LYS A 78 5.53 -3.32 -7.94
N HIS A 79 5.26 -3.23 -9.24
CA HIS A 79 3.97 -2.74 -9.74
C HIS A 79 3.07 -3.93 -10.02
N ASP A 80 2.00 -4.05 -9.25
CA ASP A 80 0.97 -5.07 -9.41
C ASP A 80 -0.28 -4.43 -10.01
N SER A 81 -0.96 -5.15 -10.91
CA SER A 81 -2.18 -4.65 -11.53
C SER A 81 -3.36 -4.78 -10.58
N PHE A 82 -4.30 -3.84 -10.63
CA PHE A 82 -5.60 -4.04 -10.01
C PHE A 82 -6.45 -5.10 -10.75
N ILE A 83 -6.09 -5.45 -11.99
CA ILE A 83 -6.89 -6.35 -12.83
C ILE A 83 -6.64 -7.82 -12.46
N SER A 84 -7.73 -8.56 -12.29
CA SER A 84 -7.75 -10.01 -12.12
C SER A 84 -8.68 -10.63 -13.18
N PRO A 85 -8.20 -11.54 -14.04
CA PRO A 85 -9.01 -12.16 -15.09
C PRO A 85 -9.98 -13.20 -14.50
N THR A 86 -11.28 -13.10 -14.85
CA THR A 86 -12.33 -14.01 -14.32
C THR A 86 -12.74 -15.12 -15.28
N GLY A 87 -11.97 -15.31 -16.36
CA GLY A 87 -12.32 -16.23 -17.44
C GLY A 87 -13.37 -15.64 -18.40
N GLY A 88 -13.52 -16.26 -19.57
CA GLY A 88 -14.50 -15.80 -20.57
C GLY A 88 -14.22 -14.42 -21.18
N GLY A 89 -12.98 -13.92 -21.09
CA GLY A 89 -12.60 -12.59 -21.61
C GLY A 89 -12.97 -11.42 -20.70
N ASN A 90 -13.47 -11.68 -19.49
CA ASN A 90 -13.83 -10.65 -18.52
C ASN A 90 -12.72 -10.41 -17.50
N ILE A 91 -12.73 -9.22 -16.90
CA ILE A 91 -11.85 -8.81 -15.82
C ILE A 91 -12.65 -8.29 -14.64
N ILE A 92 -12.07 -8.38 -13.45
CA ILE A 92 -12.51 -7.65 -12.26
C ILE A 92 -11.33 -6.86 -11.70
N MET A 93 -11.63 -5.80 -10.95
CA MET A 93 -10.62 -5.02 -10.26
C MET A 93 -10.56 -5.47 -8.80
N GLU A 94 -9.42 -5.98 -8.34
CA GLU A 94 -9.22 -6.47 -6.99
C GLU A 94 -8.10 -5.70 -6.29
N PHE A 95 -8.39 -5.30 -5.06
CA PHE A 95 -7.41 -4.78 -4.11
C PHE A 95 -7.96 -5.03 -2.71
N SER A 96 -7.26 -5.84 -1.91
CA SER A 96 -7.79 -6.34 -0.64
C SER A 96 -7.03 -5.79 0.56
N GLY A 97 -7.65 -5.82 1.74
CA GLY A 97 -7.00 -5.39 2.97
C GLY A 97 -5.76 -6.21 3.33
N LYS A 98 -5.59 -7.42 2.76
CA LYS A 98 -4.37 -8.21 2.93
C LYS A 98 -3.15 -7.47 2.38
N GLU A 99 -3.31 -6.78 1.26
CA GLU A 99 -2.25 -5.95 0.66
C GLU A 99 -1.89 -4.76 1.56
N LEU A 100 -2.76 -4.33 2.46
CA LEU A 100 -2.45 -3.23 3.40
C LEU A 100 -1.78 -3.74 4.69
N ILE A 101 -2.09 -4.94 5.16
CA ILE A 101 -1.59 -5.45 6.46
C ILE A 101 -0.30 -6.25 6.30
N LYS A 102 -0.30 -7.20 5.37
CA LYS A 102 0.81 -8.14 5.16
C LYS A 102 0.83 -8.57 3.70
N GLY A 103 1.36 -7.68 2.85
CA GLY A 103 1.69 -8.04 1.48
C GLY A 103 2.86 -9.03 1.47
N GLU A 104 2.87 -9.95 0.50
CA GLU A 104 4.05 -10.75 0.20
C GLU A 104 4.94 -9.96 -0.77
N PRO A 105 6.02 -9.32 -0.31
CA PRO A 105 7.03 -8.79 -1.19
C PRO A 105 7.70 -9.98 -1.86
N ASP A 106 7.57 -10.04 -3.19
CA ASP A 106 8.31 -10.98 -4.03
C ASP A 106 9.80 -10.57 -4.06
N ALA A 107 10.45 -10.71 -2.91
CA ALA A 107 11.85 -10.42 -2.67
C ALA A 107 12.76 -11.49 -3.29
N SER A 108 12.25 -12.37 -4.15
CA SER A 108 13.01 -13.40 -4.87
C SER A 108 14.09 -12.83 -5.77
N SER A 109 13.98 -11.54 -6.12
CA SER A 109 14.91 -10.82 -7.00
C SER A 109 16.05 -10.10 -6.28
N PHE A 110 16.07 -10.06 -4.94
CA PHE A 110 17.21 -9.47 -4.23
C PHE A 110 18.41 -10.41 -4.32
N PRO A 111 19.62 -9.93 -4.69
CA PRO A 111 20.81 -10.76 -4.76
C PRO A 111 21.10 -11.35 -3.38
N SER A 112 20.79 -12.64 -3.22
CA SER A 112 21.16 -13.40 -2.04
C SER A 112 22.65 -13.70 -2.16
N GLY A 113 23.47 -13.03 -1.34
CA GLY A 113 24.92 -13.20 -1.28
C GLY A 113 25.38 -14.56 -0.75
N GLY A 114 24.84 -15.66 -1.28
CA GLY A 114 25.41 -17.01 -1.20
C GLY A 114 25.54 -17.65 0.18
N LEU A 115 24.96 -17.10 1.25
CA LEU A 115 25.26 -17.58 2.61
C LEU A 115 24.06 -17.86 3.54
N ARG A 116 22.81 -17.84 3.09
CA ARG A 116 21.67 -18.31 3.91
C ARG A 116 20.58 -18.98 3.07
N ALA A 117 19.95 -20.00 3.64
CA ALA A 117 18.86 -20.76 3.05
C ALA A 117 17.73 -19.83 2.59
N THR A 118 17.28 -20.02 1.35
CA THR A 118 16.40 -19.17 0.53
C THR A 118 14.94 -19.07 1.00
N PHE A 119 14.63 -19.45 2.25
CA PHE A 119 13.28 -19.40 2.81
C PHE A 119 13.09 -18.32 3.88
N GLU A 120 14.16 -17.92 4.59
CA GLU A 120 14.10 -16.96 5.71
C GLU A 120 14.26 -15.48 5.29
N ALA A 121 14.55 -15.22 4.00
CA ALA A 121 14.70 -13.88 3.44
C ALA A 121 13.39 -13.29 2.89
N ARG A 122 12.23 -13.86 3.25
CA ARG A 122 10.90 -13.38 2.86
C ARG A 122 10.42 -12.38 3.91
N GLY A 123 10.71 -11.10 3.69
CA GLY A 123 10.11 -10.03 4.49
C GLY A 123 8.60 -9.91 4.21
N TYR A 124 7.91 -9.06 4.95
CA TYR A 124 6.54 -8.65 4.62
C TYR A 124 6.45 -7.13 4.59
N THR A 125 5.55 -6.62 3.73
CA THR A 125 5.21 -5.20 3.69
C THR A 125 3.96 -4.96 4.52
N SER A 126 4.02 -3.95 5.39
CA SER A 126 2.84 -3.44 6.09
C SER A 126 2.68 -1.96 5.75
N TRP A 127 1.48 -1.55 5.34
CA TRP A 127 1.18 -0.15 5.12
C TRP A 127 1.31 0.61 6.44
N ASP A 128 2.07 1.70 6.42
CA ASP A 128 2.11 2.64 7.52
C ASP A 128 1.06 3.74 7.29
N PRO A 129 -0.06 3.72 8.03
CA PRO A 129 -1.17 4.65 7.82
C PRO A 129 -0.86 6.08 8.28
N THR A 130 0.29 6.34 8.93
CA THR A 130 0.77 7.70 9.18
C THR A 130 1.29 8.37 7.90
N SER A 131 1.59 7.57 6.87
CA SER A 131 2.04 8.02 5.55
C SER A 131 0.95 7.75 4.51
N TYR A 132 0.37 8.83 3.96
CA TYR A 132 -0.72 8.71 2.98
C TYR A 132 -0.27 8.05 1.68
N ALA A 133 -1.11 7.15 1.16
CA ALA A 133 -0.97 6.64 -0.19
C ALA A 133 -1.15 7.76 -1.22
N PHE A 134 -0.46 7.67 -2.34
CA PHE A 134 -0.47 8.69 -3.38
C PHE A 134 -0.40 8.07 -4.76
N ILE A 135 -0.76 8.83 -5.80
CA ILE A 135 -0.67 8.37 -7.18
C ILE A 135 0.53 9.05 -7.84
N LYS A 136 1.34 8.24 -8.51
CA LYS A 136 2.43 8.70 -9.38
C LYS A 136 2.38 7.90 -10.68
N GLU A 137 2.39 8.58 -11.82
CA GLU A 137 2.48 7.95 -13.15
C GLU A 137 1.49 6.77 -13.33
N ASN A 138 0.24 6.97 -12.90
CA ASN A 138 -0.84 5.98 -12.96
C ASN A 138 -0.68 4.75 -12.05
N THR A 139 0.20 4.82 -11.05
CA THR A 139 0.36 3.80 -10.01
C THR A 139 0.00 4.35 -8.64
N LEU A 140 -0.83 3.61 -7.89
CA LEU A 140 -1.07 3.85 -6.47
C LEU A 140 0.15 3.40 -5.66
N CYS A 141 0.91 4.34 -5.11
CA CYS A 141 2.03 4.08 -4.22
C CYS A 141 1.53 4.02 -2.77
N ILE A 142 1.80 2.90 -2.10
CA ILE A 142 1.39 2.62 -0.72
C ILE A 142 2.64 2.62 0.16
N PRO A 143 2.86 3.66 0.98
CA PRO A 143 4.07 3.75 1.79
C PRO A 143 4.13 2.65 2.85
N THR A 144 5.04 1.69 2.69
CA THR A 144 5.10 0.51 3.55
C THR A 144 6.39 0.41 4.34
N ALA A 145 6.30 -0.17 5.52
CA ALA A 145 7.47 -0.69 6.23
C ALA A 145 7.79 -2.11 5.71
N PHE A 146 9.07 -2.42 5.49
CA PHE A 146 9.56 -3.74 5.10
C PHE A 146 10.30 -4.40 6.27
N CYS A 147 9.69 -5.44 6.84
CA CYS A 147 10.19 -6.16 8.01
C CYS A 147 10.56 -7.60 7.65
N SER A 148 11.57 -8.18 8.31
CA SER A 148 11.89 -9.60 8.21
C SER A 148 10.80 -10.47 8.87
N TYR A 149 10.78 -11.77 8.56
CA TYR A 149 9.86 -12.71 9.20
C TYR A 149 10.13 -12.88 10.72
N SER A 150 11.33 -12.53 11.18
CA SER A 150 11.71 -12.46 12.60
C SER A 150 11.37 -11.12 13.28
N GLY A 151 10.81 -10.16 12.53
CA GLY A 151 10.44 -8.83 13.04
C GLY A 151 11.59 -7.82 13.04
N GLU A 152 12.73 -8.15 12.42
CA GLU A 152 13.84 -7.21 12.27
C GLU A 152 13.55 -6.21 11.14
N ALA A 153 13.81 -4.92 11.41
CA ALA A 153 13.71 -3.85 10.44
C ALA A 153 14.67 -4.08 9.26
N LEU A 154 14.15 -4.10 8.03
CA LEU A 154 14.95 -4.22 6.79
C LEU A 154 14.91 -2.95 5.93
N ASP A 155 14.19 -1.92 6.36
CA ASP A 155 14.14 -0.62 5.72
C ASP A 155 14.56 0.51 6.67
N LYS A 156 14.59 1.74 6.13
CA LYS A 156 14.94 2.94 6.90
C LYS A 156 13.76 3.54 7.67
N LYS A 157 12.56 2.98 7.50
CA LYS A 157 11.31 3.55 8.01
C LYS A 157 10.95 2.98 9.38
N THR A 158 11.39 1.75 9.64
CA THR A 158 11.23 1.03 10.90
C THR A 158 12.34 1.39 11.89
#